data_AF-A0A917KDT1-F1
#
_entry.id   AF-A0A917KDT1-F1
#
_cell.length_a   1.000
_cell.length_b   1.000
_cell.length_c   1.000
_cell.angle_alpha   90.00
_cell.angle_beta   90.00
_cell.angle_gamma   90.00
#
_symmetry.space_group_name_H-M   'P 1'
#
loop_
_entity.id
_entity.type
_entity.pdbx_description
1 polymer ?
#
loop_
_entity_poly.entity_id
_entity_poly.type
_entity_poly.pdbx_seq_one_letter_code
_entity_poly.pdbx_strand_id
1 'polypeptide(L)'
;MLLRELTGGQRSGRRSAADALARLGSVARPGLPGLRDMTGSERAWERVSAACALWRIDGDPHPVLPVFRTAWTTHARTRGRIVRCLAGMGFAGAPLWDLLETEVASERRHTARPGGYGSHDIPEDERLLRVCREVLRGRK
;
A
#
# COMPACT_ATOMS: atom_id res chain seq x y z
N MET A 1 19.81 -10.61 9.67
CA MET A 1 18.88 -11.61 9.10
C MET A 1 17.92 -10.98 8.08
N LEU A 2 17.13 -9.97 8.46
CA LEU A 2 16.13 -9.32 7.57
C LEU A 2 16.70 -8.70 6.27
N LEU A 3 17.91 -8.15 6.30
CA LEU A 3 18.56 -7.58 5.11
C LEU A 3 18.89 -8.64 4.05
N ARG A 4 19.27 -9.85 4.48
CA ARG A 4 19.54 -10.98 3.58
C ARG A 4 18.26 -11.56 2.97
N GLU A 5 17.15 -11.53 3.70
CA GLU A 5 15.83 -11.95 3.20
C GLU A 5 15.30 -11.04 2.10
N LEU A 6 15.63 -9.73 2.14
CA LEU A 6 15.28 -8.81 1.05
C LEU A 6 16.01 -9.14 -0.26
N THR A 7 17.22 -9.69 -0.17
CA THR A 7 18.12 -9.91 -1.31
C THR A 7 18.24 -11.36 -1.76
N GLY A 8 17.83 -12.35 -0.96
CA GLY A 8 18.35 -13.72 -1.10
C GLY A 8 17.42 -14.92 -0.86
N GLY A 9 16.15 -14.80 -0.46
CA GLY A 9 15.38 -16.03 -0.19
C GLY A 9 13.87 -15.86 -0.04
N GLN A 10 13.13 -16.70 -0.78
CA GLN A 10 11.68 -16.95 -0.73
C GLN A 10 10.74 -15.73 -0.91
N ARG A 11 9.80 -15.88 -1.85
CA ARG A 11 8.80 -14.87 -2.27
C ARG A 11 7.95 -14.35 -1.10
N SER A 12 7.65 -15.22 -0.14
CA SER A 12 6.92 -14.93 1.10
C SER A 12 7.76 -14.14 2.13
N GLY A 13 9.10 -14.30 2.06
CA GLY A 13 10.08 -13.68 2.95
C GLY A 13 10.23 -12.19 2.69
N ARG A 14 10.33 -11.76 1.42
CA ARG A 14 10.56 -10.35 1.06
C ARG A 14 9.48 -9.40 1.59
N ARG A 15 8.20 -9.74 1.44
CA ARG A 15 7.09 -8.94 2.00
C ARG A 15 7.15 -8.88 3.52
N SER A 16 7.35 -10.02 4.17
CA SER A 16 7.42 -10.10 5.63
C SER A 16 8.62 -9.32 6.18
N ALA A 17 9.75 -9.35 5.47
CA ALA A 17 10.94 -8.57 5.78
C ALA A 17 10.68 -7.07 5.63
N ALA A 18 10.04 -6.63 4.55
CA ALA A 18 9.66 -5.23 4.38
C ALA A 18 8.71 -4.76 5.51
N ASP A 19 7.73 -5.58 5.89
CA ASP A 19 6.80 -5.27 6.98
C ASP A 19 7.51 -5.18 8.33
N ALA A 20 8.46 -6.07 8.60
CA ALA A 20 9.30 -6.03 9.80
C ALA A 20 10.16 -4.76 9.84
N LEU A 21 10.82 -4.41 8.74
CA LEU A 21 11.63 -3.19 8.65
C LEU A 21 10.78 -1.93 8.84
N ALA A 22 9.58 -1.90 8.26
CA ALA A 22 8.64 -0.80 8.43
C ALA A 22 8.22 -0.61 9.90
N ARG A 23 8.11 -1.69 10.68
CA ARG A 23 7.80 -1.65 12.12
C ARG A 23 8.97 -1.18 12.98
N LEU A 24 10.21 -1.41 12.52
CA LEU A 24 11.42 -0.93 13.19
C LEU A 24 11.64 0.58 12.98
N GLY A 25 11.04 1.17 11.95
CA GLY A 25 11.13 2.61 11.67
C GLY A 25 12.56 3.03 11.31
N SER A 26 13.00 4.19 11.78
CA SER A 26 14.29 4.79 11.40
C SER A 26 15.52 3.92 11.67
N VAL A 27 15.46 2.99 12.64
CA VAL A 27 16.56 2.05 12.92
C VAL A 27 16.82 1.10 11.74
N ALA A 28 15.82 0.87 10.89
CA ALA A 28 15.93 0.07 9.67
C ALA A 28 16.48 0.82 8.46
N ARG A 29 17.02 2.04 8.61
CA ARG A 29 17.70 2.81 7.54
C ARG A 29 18.71 1.99 6.72
N PRO A 30 19.52 1.08 7.29
CA PRO A 30 20.41 0.22 6.49
C PRO A 30 19.68 -0.67 5.46
N GLY A 31 18.37 -0.88 5.59
CA GLY A 31 17.55 -1.64 4.64
C GLY A 31 16.98 -0.82 3.48
N LEU A 32 17.16 0.50 3.46
CA LEU A 32 16.62 1.36 2.41
C LEU A 32 17.07 0.94 0.99
N PRO A 33 18.34 0.56 0.72
CA PRO A 33 18.74 0.12 -0.62
C PRO A 33 17.96 -1.11 -1.10
N GLY A 34 17.79 -2.12 -0.24
CA GLY A 34 17.04 -3.34 -0.60
C GLY A 34 15.53 -3.07 -0.76
N LEU A 35 14.98 -2.14 -0.01
CA LEU A 35 13.59 -1.70 -0.19
C LEU A 35 13.40 -0.93 -1.49
N ARG A 36 14.36 -0.07 -1.88
CA ARG A 36 14.35 0.64 -3.17
C ARG A 36 14.37 -0.34 -4.33
N ASP A 37 15.24 -1.35 -4.30
CA ASP A 37 15.24 -2.43 -5.30
C ASP A 37 13.88 -3.14 -5.37
N MET A 38 13.31 -3.47 -4.20
CA MET A 38 12.00 -4.14 -4.12
C MET A 38 10.83 -3.29 -4.66
N THR A 39 10.95 -1.96 -4.75
CA THR A 39 9.96 -1.12 -5.44
C THR A 39 9.92 -1.34 -6.95
N GLY A 40 10.97 -1.92 -7.54
CA GLY A 40 11.03 -2.35 -8.94
C GLY A 40 10.51 -3.76 -9.20
N SER A 41 10.07 -4.51 -8.18
CA SER A 41 9.57 -5.88 -8.34
C SER A 41 8.40 -5.97 -9.31
N GLU A 42 8.31 -7.04 -10.11
CA GLU A 42 7.16 -7.30 -10.98
C GLU A 42 5.85 -7.45 -10.20
N ARG A 43 5.93 -7.83 -8.92
CA ARG A 43 4.75 -8.06 -8.07
C ARG A 43 4.30 -6.78 -7.38
N ALA A 44 3.06 -6.36 -7.65
CA ALA A 44 2.50 -5.15 -7.06
C ALA A 44 2.48 -5.16 -5.52
N TRP A 45 2.23 -6.31 -4.89
CA TRP A 45 2.26 -6.44 -3.43
C TRP A 45 3.65 -6.22 -2.82
N GLU A 46 4.71 -6.64 -3.52
CA GLU A 46 6.09 -6.38 -3.10
C GLU A 46 6.39 -4.89 -3.23
N ARG A 47 6.08 -4.29 -4.39
CA ARG A 47 6.28 -2.85 -4.60
C ARG A 47 5.58 -1.99 -3.54
N VAL A 48 4.30 -2.29 -3.27
CA VAL A 48 3.51 -1.56 -2.26
C VAL A 48 4.06 -1.78 -0.85
N SER A 49 4.47 -3.00 -0.50
CA SER A 49 5.03 -3.27 0.83
C SER A 49 6.37 -2.56 1.05
N ALA A 50 7.22 -2.54 0.02
CA ALA A 50 8.46 -1.80 0.02
C ALA A 50 8.24 -0.29 0.14
N ALA A 51 7.34 0.28 -0.66
CA ALA A 51 7.02 1.70 -0.60
C ALA A 51 6.44 2.12 0.76
N CYS A 52 5.57 1.30 1.36
CA CYS A 52 5.10 1.50 2.74
C CYS A 52 6.24 1.49 3.78
N ALA A 53 7.26 0.65 3.57
CA ALA A 53 8.41 0.57 4.44
C ALA A 53 9.34 1.77 4.27
N LEU A 54 9.61 2.19 3.02
CA LEU A 54 10.38 3.40 2.72
C LEU A 54 9.78 4.63 3.41
N TRP A 55 8.46 4.84 3.29
CA TRP A 55 7.76 5.92 4.00
C TRP A 55 7.98 5.84 5.51
N ARG A 56 7.79 4.67 6.14
CA ARG A 56 7.91 4.54 7.61
C ARG A 56 9.34 4.71 8.13
N ILE A 57 10.35 4.43 7.31
CA ILE A 57 11.75 4.48 7.70
C ILE A 57 12.36 5.87 7.47
N ASP A 58 12.06 6.48 6.32
CA ASP A 58 12.70 7.73 5.88
C ASP A 58 11.77 8.95 5.94
N GLY A 59 10.45 8.75 5.94
CA GLY A 59 9.47 9.83 6.01
C GLY A 59 9.37 10.68 4.74
N ASP A 60 9.98 10.25 3.64
CA ASP A 60 9.89 10.93 2.34
C ASP A 60 8.75 10.35 1.49
N PRO A 61 7.70 11.14 1.18
CA PRO A 61 6.61 10.65 0.34
C PRO A 61 6.96 10.63 -1.15
N HIS A 62 7.93 11.41 -1.63
CA HIS A 62 8.21 11.58 -3.06
C HIS A 62 8.46 10.27 -3.82
N PRO A 63 9.31 9.33 -3.34
CA PRO A 63 9.52 8.05 -4.03
C PRO A 63 8.35 7.07 -3.85
N VAL A 64 7.45 7.31 -2.91
CA VAL A 64 6.37 6.40 -2.50
C VAL A 64 5.09 6.65 -3.30
N LEU A 65 4.73 7.92 -3.51
CA LEU A 65 3.48 8.31 -4.16
C LEU A 65 3.32 7.75 -5.59
N PRO A 66 4.35 7.76 -6.48
CA PRO A 66 4.23 7.19 -7.83
C PRO A 66 4.00 5.67 -7.82
N VAL A 67 4.62 4.95 -6.87
CA VAL A 67 4.43 3.50 -6.72
C VAL A 67 3.00 3.19 -6.31
N PHE A 68 2.44 3.95 -5.38
CA PHE A 68 1.04 3.81 -4.96
C PHE A 68 0.06 4.15 -6.07
N ARG A 69 0.26 5.24 -6.81
CA ARG A 69 -0.59 5.59 -7.96
C ARG A 69 -0.62 4.47 -9.01
N THR A 70 0.56 3.95 -9.39
CA THR A 70 0.68 2.86 -10.36
C THR A 70 0.03 1.56 -9.86
N ALA A 71 0.26 1.20 -8.59
CA ALA A 71 -0.33 -0.01 -8.02
C ALA A 71 -1.86 0.09 -7.86
N TRP A 72 -2.38 1.28 -7.56
CA TRP A 72 -3.81 1.55 -7.42
C TRP A 72 -4.61 1.28 -8.70
N THR A 73 -4.05 1.70 -9.84
CA THR A 73 -4.68 1.55 -11.16
C THR A 73 -4.53 0.14 -11.72
N THR A 74 -3.39 -0.50 -11.47
CA THR A 74 -3.08 -1.82 -12.05
C THR A 74 -3.58 -3.00 -11.21
N HIS A 75 -3.71 -2.86 -9.89
CA HIS A 75 -3.99 -3.99 -8.98
C HIS A 75 -4.97 -3.60 -7.87
N ALA A 76 -6.27 -3.83 -8.10
CA ALA A 76 -7.34 -3.51 -7.14
C ALA A 76 -7.12 -4.09 -5.74
N ARG A 77 -6.56 -5.31 -5.63
CA ARG A 77 -6.30 -5.94 -4.32
C ARG A 77 -5.27 -5.17 -3.46
N THR A 78 -4.41 -4.36 -4.07
CA THR A 78 -3.41 -3.58 -3.31
C THR A 78 -3.99 -2.33 -2.66
N ARG A 79 -5.18 -1.89 -3.08
CA ARG A 79 -5.81 -0.64 -2.62
C ARG A 79 -5.94 -0.57 -1.11
N GLY A 80 -6.46 -1.60 -0.45
CA GLY A 80 -6.62 -1.63 1.01
C GLY A 80 -5.31 -1.40 1.77
N ARG A 81 -4.20 -1.92 1.25
CA ARG A 81 -2.89 -1.71 1.85
C ARG A 81 -2.33 -0.31 1.60
N ILE A 82 -2.55 0.24 0.40
CA ILE A 82 -2.19 1.62 0.03
C ILE A 82 -2.94 2.61 0.91
N VAL A 83 -4.27 2.49 1.04
CA VAL A 83 -5.09 3.40 1.86
C VAL A 83 -4.65 3.40 3.31
N ARG A 84 -4.39 2.21 3.90
CA ARG A 84 -3.88 2.13 5.27
C ARG A 84 -2.51 2.80 5.43
N CYS A 85 -1.68 2.80 4.39
CA CYS A 85 -0.43 3.56 4.42
C CYS A 85 -0.67 5.07 4.28
N LEU A 86 -1.60 5.48 3.42
CA LEU A 86 -2.02 6.88 3.27
C LEU A 86 -2.60 7.45 4.56
N ALA A 87 -3.38 6.66 5.31
CA ALA A 87 -3.86 7.04 6.63
C ALA A 87 -2.70 7.35 7.59
N GLY A 88 -1.63 6.56 7.57
CA GLY A 88 -0.43 6.81 8.36
C GLY A 88 0.46 7.95 7.84
N MET A 89 0.29 8.37 6.58
CA MET A 89 1.00 9.52 5.98
C MET A 89 0.33 10.85 6.31
N GLY A 90 -0.98 10.87 6.55
CA GLY A 90 -1.73 12.11 6.69
C GLY A 90 -1.64 12.97 5.43
N PHE A 91 -1.36 14.27 5.59
CA PHE A 91 -1.25 15.24 4.48
C PHE A 91 -0.12 14.92 3.50
N ALA A 92 0.91 14.16 3.89
CA ALA A 92 1.93 13.71 2.95
C ALA A 92 1.36 12.82 1.82
N GLY A 93 0.18 12.22 2.05
CA GLY A 93 -0.58 11.47 1.05
C GLY A 93 -1.52 12.30 0.19
N ALA A 94 -1.61 13.62 0.40
CA ALA A 94 -2.56 14.49 -0.29
C ALA A 94 -2.54 14.39 -1.83
N PRO A 95 -1.38 14.22 -2.49
CA PRO A 95 -1.34 14.06 -3.95
C PRO A 95 -2.01 12.79 -4.50
N LEU A 96 -2.51 11.89 -3.65
CA LEU A 96 -3.28 10.70 -4.06
C LEU A 96 -4.73 10.73 -3.56
N TRP A 97 -5.19 11.81 -2.93
CA TRP A 97 -6.56 11.90 -2.44
C TRP A 97 -7.60 11.93 -3.56
N ASP A 98 -7.22 12.40 -4.75
CA ASP A 98 -8.03 12.29 -5.98
C ASP A 98 -8.47 10.84 -6.25
N LEU A 99 -7.57 9.89 -6.03
CA LEU A 99 -7.85 8.46 -6.20
C LEU A 99 -8.81 7.93 -5.13
N LEU A 100 -8.69 8.42 -3.88
CA LEU A 100 -9.59 8.02 -2.79
C LEU A 100 -10.99 8.59 -2.99
N GLU A 101 -11.09 9.86 -3.39
CA GLU A 101 -12.35 10.51 -3.74
C GLU A 101 -13.03 9.78 -4.90
N THR A 102 -12.28 9.45 -5.95
CA THR A 102 -12.79 8.67 -7.09
C THR A 102 -13.27 7.29 -6.66
N GLU A 103 -12.56 6.59 -5.78
CA GLU A 103 -12.95 5.27 -5.31
C GLU A 103 -14.20 5.30 -4.43
N VAL A 104 -14.32 6.30 -3.57
CA VAL A 104 -15.52 6.51 -2.74
C VAL A 104 -16.71 6.91 -3.59
N ALA A 105 -16.51 7.76 -4.60
CA ALA A 105 -17.54 8.18 -5.55
C ALA A 105 -17.93 7.07 -6.54
N SER A 106 -16.99 6.18 -6.86
CA SER A 106 -17.22 5.01 -7.72
C SER A 106 -18.10 3.96 -7.06
N GLU A 107 -18.63 4.22 -5.85
CA GLU A 107 -19.60 3.46 -5.08
C GLU A 107 -19.99 2.20 -5.84
N ARG A 108 -19.18 1.14 -5.66
CA ARG A 108 -19.42 -0.15 -6.28
C ARG A 108 -20.71 -0.65 -5.64
N ARG A 109 -21.84 -0.16 -6.13
CA ARG A 109 -23.16 -0.73 -5.96
C ARG A 109 -22.99 -2.16 -6.45
N HIS A 110 -22.78 -3.07 -5.51
CA HIS A 110 -22.67 -4.48 -5.76
C HIS A 110 -24.03 -4.98 -6.25
N THR A 111 -24.38 -4.67 -7.49
CA THR A 111 -25.18 -5.55 -8.33
C THR A 111 -24.18 -6.29 -9.20
N ALA A 112 -23.87 -7.49 -8.76
CA ALA A 112 -23.14 -8.57 -9.41
C ALA A 112 -22.78 -8.35 -10.90
N ARG A 113 -21.49 -8.51 -11.24
CA ARG A 113 -21.19 -9.13 -12.53
C ARG A 113 -21.58 -10.60 -12.43
N PRO A 114 -22.26 -11.18 -13.44
CA PRO A 114 -22.58 -12.60 -13.42
C PRO A 114 -21.26 -13.39 -13.56
N GLY A 115 -20.93 -14.22 -12.57
CA GLY A 115 -19.91 -15.27 -12.75
C GLY A 115 -18.69 -15.27 -11.82
N GLY A 116 -18.69 -14.58 -10.68
CA GLY A 116 -17.63 -14.80 -9.70
C GLY A 116 -17.91 -14.18 -8.34
N TYR A 117 -18.15 -15.00 -7.32
CA TYR A 117 -18.32 -14.54 -5.95
C TYR A 117 -17.34 -15.28 -5.03
N GLY A 118 -16.37 -14.56 -4.47
CA GLY A 118 -15.78 -14.92 -3.21
C GLY A 118 -16.56 -14.20 -2.11
N SER A 119 -17.04 -14.93 -1.10
CA SER A 119 -17.71 -14.35 0.08
C SER A 119 -16.87 -13.34 0.88
N HIS A 120 -15.59 -13.19 0.52
CA HIS A 120 -14.64 -12.25 1.10
C HIS A 120 -14.54 -10.89 0.39
N ASP A 121 -15.11 -10.74 -0.81
CA ASP A 121 -14.92 -9.53 -1.62
C ASP A 121 -15.75 -8.33 -1.07
N ILE A 122 -16.93 -8.57 -0.51
CA ILE A 122 -17.79 -7.51 0.04
C ILE A 122 -17.20 -6.89 1.32
N PRO A 123 -16.82 -7.66 2.37
CA PRO A 123 -16.30 -7.07 3.59
C PRO A 123 -14.98 -6.32 3.39
N GLU A 124 -14.15 -6.75 2.43
CA GLU A 124 -12.89 -6.07 2.11
C GLU A 124 -13.12 -4.75 1.37
N ASP A 125 -14.10 -4.69 0.45
CA ASP A 125 -14.48 -3.47 -0.27
C ASP A 125 -15.12 -2.44 0.68
N GLU A 126 -16.04 -2.86 1.56
CA GLU A 126 -16.63 -1.97 2.56
C GLU A 126 -15.58 -1.42 3.53
N ARG A 127 -14.62 -2.26 3.94
CA ARG A 127 -13.51 -1.83 4.79
C ARG A 127 -12.62 -0.82 4.07
N LEU A 128 -12.31 -1.05 2.80
CA LEU A 128 -11.55 -0.11 1.98
C LEU A 128 -12.24 1.26 1.94
N LEU A 129 -13.53 1.31 1.61
CA LEU A 129 -14.31 2.54 1.53
C LEU A 129 -14.38 3.28 2.86
N ARG A 130 -14.53 2.55 3.98
CA ARG A 130 -14.51 3.14 5.32
C ARG A 130 -13.19 3.87 5.58
N VAL A 131 -12.06 3.22 5.33
CA VAL A 131 -10.74 3.83 5.56
C VAL A 131 -10.51 4.99 4.59
N CYS A 132 -10.93 4.90 3.32
CA CYS A 132 -10.85 6.04 2.40
C CYS A 132 -11.58 7.27 2.97
N ARG A 133 -12.81 7.09 3.45
CA ARG A 133 -13.62 8.17 4.04
C ARG A 133 -12.96 8.74 5.30
N GLU A 134 -12.34 7.92 6.14
CA GLU A 134 -11.60 8.38 7.32
C GLU A 134 -10.40 9.24 6.93
N VAL A 135 -9.61 8.82 5.94
CA VAL A 135 -8.47 9.60 5.42
C VAL A 135 -8.94 10.96 4.88
N LEU A 136 -10.01 10.98 4.08
CA LEU A 136 -10.55 12.21 3.50
C LEU A 136 -11.16 13.15 4.56
N ARG A 137 -11.72 12.61 5.65
CA ARG A 137 -12.23 13.43 6.77
C ARG A 137 -11.10 14.07 7.57
N GLY A 138 -9.95 13.42 7.69
CA GLY A 138 -8.74 13.95 8.33
C GLY A 138 -8.04 15.08 7.57
N ARG A 139 -8.59 15.53 6.43
CA ARG A 139 -8.13 16.71 5.68
C ARG A 139 -8.40 18.04 6.39
N LYS A 140 -9.37 18.07 7.31
CA LYS A 140 -9.79 19.26 8.06
C LYS A 140 -8.89 19.50 9.25
#